data_AF-A0A6J6MFH5-F1
#
_entry.id   AF-A0A6J6MFH5-F1
#
_cell.length_a   1.000
_cell.length_b   1.000
_cell.length_c   1.000
_cell.angle_alpha   90.00
_cell.angle_beta   90.00
_cell.angle_gamma   90.00
#
_symmetry.space_group_name_H-M   'P 1'
#
loop_
_entity.id
_entity.type
_entity.pdbx_description
1 polymer ?
#
loop_
_entity_poly.entity_id
_entity_poly.type
_entity_poly.pdbx_seq_one_letter_code
_entity_poly.pdbx_strand_id
1 'polypeptide(L)'
;MVRGHRGAAGEVFYVPFGDPSDTHRSSTNPSGDRISEMASALASRFPQSALQAPYTTIRILDAARKGDALANEVVKQEAQRIALYVATISSVVDVEVVVLAGGIGRQADFFLQPVRDFVSAIVPFSPRIEVSTLGESSVLLGGLDLATSIACDRVFADRAAGHHRARAISESI
;
A
#
# COMPACT_ATOMS: atom_id res chain seq x y z
N MET A 1 -11.55 9.11 7.21
CA MET A 1 -10.32 9.23 6.39
C MET A 1 -9.42 10.33 6.95
N VAL A 2 -8.17 10.02 7.29
CA VAL A 2 -7.17 11.03 7.69
C VAL A 2 -6.63 11.70 6.43
N ARG A 3 -6.67 13.03 6.34
CA ARG A 3 -6.20 13.79 5.17
C ARG A 3 -4.87 14.51 5.40
N GLY A 4 -4.54 14.83 6.65
CA GLY A 4 -3.38 15.68 6.97
C GLY A 4 -3.61 17.14 6.54
N HIS A 5 -2.72 18.04 6.99
CA HIS A 5 -2.88 19.49 6.79
C HIS A 5 -3.01 19.92 5.31
N ARG A 6 -2.30 19.23 4.41
CA ARG A 6 -2.30 19.51 2.96
C ARG A 6 -3.01 18.45 2.12
N GLY A 7 -3.74 17.52 2.74
CA GLY A 7 -4.35 16.41 2.00
C GLY A 7 -3.38 15.28 1.62
N ALA A 8 -2.11 15.34 2.05
CA ALA A 8 -1.06 14.40 1.68
C ALA A 8 -0.84 13.26 2.71
N ALA A 9 -1.78 13.02 3.63
CA ALA A 9 -1.67 11.88 4.54
C ALA A 9 -1.76 10.56 3.76
N GLY A 10 -0.92 9.60 4.11
CA GLY A 10 -0.90 8.27 3.48
C GLY A 10 0.03 8.14 2.26
N GLU A 11 0.78 9.19 1.92
CA GLU A 11 1.77 9.12 0.84
C GLU A 11 3.02 8.35 1.29
N VAL A 12 2.89 7.02 1.39
CA VAL A 12 3.92 6.11 1.93
C VAL A 12 5.18 6.06 1.07
N PHE A 13 5.11 6.47 -0.19
CA PHE A 13 6.28 6.56 -1.08
C PHE A 13 7.30 7.63 -0.65
N TYR A 14 6.97 8.47 0.34
CA TYR A 14 7.88 9.43 0.98
C TYR A 14 8.73 8.83 2.12
N VAL A 15 8.48 7.58 2.53
CA VAL A 15 9.26 6.96 3.62
C VAL A 15 10.72 6.78 3.15
N PRO A 16 11.72 7.39 3.83
CA PRO A 16 13.09 7.47 3.33
C PRO A 16 13.93 6.27 3.80
N PHE A 17 13.57 5.06 3.39
CA PHE A 17 14.50 3.93 3.54
C PHE A 17 15.29 3.74 2.24
N GLY A 18 16.61 3.92 2.31
CA GLY A 18 17.48 3.96 1.13
C GLY A 18 18.39 5.17 1.13
N ASP A 19 18.64 5.75 -0.03
CA ASP A 19 19.43 6.97 -0.18
C ASP A 19 18.57 8.20 0.14
N PRO A 20 18.86 8.97 1.21
CA PRO A 20 18.09 10.17 1.55
C PRO A 20 18.23 11.30 0.52
N SER A 21 19.20 11.21 -0.40
CA SER A 21 19.41 12.15 -1.50
C SER A 21 18.70 11.74 -2.81
N ASP A 22 18.02 10.59 -2.84
CA ASP A 22 17.26 10.10 -3.98
C ASP A 22 15.98 10.93 -4.20
N THR A 23 16.13 12.02 -4.95
CA THR A 23 15.03 12.94 -5.29
C THR A 23 14.01 12.32 -6.23
N HIS A 24 14.43 11.33 -7.04
CA HIS A 24 13.58 10.58 -7.97
C HIS A 24 12.90 9.38 -7.32
N ARG A 25 13.28 9.04 -6.08
CA ARG A 25 12.68 8.01 -5.22
C ARG A 25 12.67 6.63 -5.86
N SER A 26 13.67 6.36 -6.67
CA SER A 26 13.84 5.05 -7.30
C SER A 26 14.01 3.94 -6.25
N SER A 27 14.65 4.26 -5.12
CA SER A 27 14.86 3.34 -3.99
C SER A 27 13.57 3.06 -3.19
N THR A 28 12.70 4.05 -3.04
CA THR A 28 11.44 3.99 -2.27
C THR A 28 10.20 3.96 -3.16
N ASN A 29 10.32 3.60 -4.44
CA ASN A 29 9.16 3.45 -5.31
C ASN A 29 8.41 2.14 -5.01
N PRO A 30 7.17 2.17 -4.47
CA PRO A 30 6.41 0.95 -4.17
C PRO A 30 5.71 0.34 -5.41
N SER A 31 6.01 0.81 -6.63
CA SER A 31 5.36 0.31 -7.84
C SER A 31 5.86 -1.09 -8.25
N GLY A 32 5.02 -1.81 -9.00
CA GLY A 32 5.35 -3.13 -9.55
C GLY A 32 6.51 -3.11 -10.55
N ASP A 33 6.80 -1.96 -11.18
CA ASP A 33 7.93 -1.80 -12.09
C ASP A 33 9.26 -2.05 -11.37
N ARG A 34 9.31 -1.73 -10.07
CA ARG A 34 10.50 -1.91 -9.27
C ARG A 34 10.88 -3.39 -9.12
N ILE A 35 9.91 -4.30 -9.11
CA ILE A 35 10.14 -5.75 -9.09
C ILE A 35 10.89 -6.19 -10.36
N SER A 36 10.47 -5.67 -11.51
CA SER A 36 11.10 -5.94 -12.81
C SER A 36 12.53 -5.40 -12.88
N GLU A 37 12.75 -4.18 -12.37
CA GLU A 37 14.08 -3.58 -12.27
C GLU A 37 15.02 -4.37 -11.35
N MET A 38 14.53 -4.82 -10.19
CA MET A 38 15.31 -5.65 -9.27
C MET A 38 15.71 -6.98 -9.92
N ALA A 39 14.79 -7.63 -10.62
CA ALA A 39 15.11 -8.86 -11.37
C ALA A 39 16.19 -8.60 -12.43
N SER A 40 16.08 -7.50 -13.18
CA SER A 40 17.08 -7.10 -14.17
C SER A 40 18.46 -6.87 -13.53
N ALA A 41 18.51 -6.11 -12.43
CA ALA A 41 19.74 -5.79 -11.73
C ALA A 41 20.42 -7.01 -11.10
N LEU A 42 19.65 -8.01 -10.67
CA LEU A 42 20.16 -9.22 -10.02
C LEU A 42 20.47 -10.35 -11.00
N ALA A 43 19.94 -10.32 -12.24
CA ALA A 43 20.00 -11.45 -13.17
C ALA A 43 21.41 -12.02 -13.39
N SER A 44 22.43 -11.18 -13.50
CA SER A 44 23.82 -11.60 -13.71
C SER A 44 24.38 -12.45 -12.57
N ARG A 45 23.82 -12.33 -11.36
CA ARG A 45 24.22 -13.09 -10.16
C ARG A 45 23.54 -14.47 -10.10
N PHE A 46 22.54 -14.72 -10.95
CA PHE A 46 21.75 -15.95 -10.97
C PHE A 46 21.72 -16.57 -12.37
N PRO A 47 22.88 -17.01 -12.91
CA PRO A 47 22.97 -17.52 -14.28
C PRO A 47 22.16 -18.80 -14.54
N GLN A 48 21.73 -19.49 -13.48
CA GLN A 48 20.91 -20.71 -13.55
C GLN A 48 19.40 -20.43 -13.46
N SER A 49 18.99 -19.16 -13.37
CA SER A 49 17.58 -18.78 -13.34
C SER A 49 16.89 -19.12 -14.66
N ALA A 50 15.63 -19.56 -14.59
CA ALA A 50 14.77 -19.74 -15.75
C ALA A 50 14.19 -18.40 -16.26
N LEU A 51 14.33 -17.32 -15.49
CA LEU A 51 13.88 -15.99 -15.89
C LEU A 51 14.79 -15.37 -16.95
N GLN A 52 14.17 -14.73 -17.93
CA GLN A 52 14.85 -13.98 -18.98
C GLN A 52 14.07 -12.70 -19.26
N ALA A 53 14.76 -11.67 -19.76
CA ALA A 53 14.12 -10.44 -20.20
C ALA A 53 13.05 -10.72 -21.29
N PRO A 54 11.91 -9.99 -21.30
CA PRO A 54 11.53 -8.95 -20.34
C PRO A 54 11.07 -9.56 -19.01
N TYR A 55 11.60 -9.02 -17.90
CA TYR A 55 11.21 -9.40 -16.55
C TYR A 55 9.87 -8.72 -16.24
N THR A 56 8.79 -9.49 -16.19
CA THR A 56 7.48 -8.98 -15.77
C THR A 56 7.18 -9.50 -14.37
N THR A 57 6.46 -8.70 -13.57
CA THR A 57 6.06 -9.09 -12.21
C THR A 57 5.38 -10.46 -12.21
N ILE A 58 4.47 -10.74 -13.15
CA ILE A 58 3.78 -12.03 -13.27
C ILE A 58 4.78 -13.18 -13.45
N ARG A 59 5.73 -13.06 -14.39
CA ARG A 59 6.73 -14.11 -14.63
C ARG A 59 7.63 -14.34 -13.42
N ILE A 60 8.02 -13.26 -12.73
CA ILE A 60 8.84 -13.34 -11.52
C ILE A 60 8.09 -14.07 -10.42
N LEU A 61 6.84 -13.68 -10.15
CA LEU A 61 6.05 -14.31 -9.10
C LEU A 61 5.77 -15.79 -9.40
N ASP A 62 5.47 -16.14 -10.65
CA ASP A 62 5.31 -17.53 -11.07
C ASP A 62 6.61 -18.35 -10.97
N ALA A 63 7.76 -17.76 -11.27
CA ALA A 63 9.06 -18.42 -11.13
C ALA A 63 9.43 -18.62 -9.66
N ALA A 64 9.12 -17.66 -8.78
CA ALA A 64 9.33 -17.79 -7.33
C ALA A 64 8.52 -18.94 -6.75
N ARG A 65 7.25 -19.10 -7.16
CA ARG A 65 6.42 -20.27 -6.78
C ARG A 65 7.03 -21.61 -7.20
N LYS A 66 7.83 -21.62 -8.28
CA LYS A 66 8.55 -22.80 -8.79
C LYS A 66 9.94 -22.97 -8.16
N GLY A 67 10.32 -22.11 -7.21
CA GLY A 67 11.60 -22.18 -6.52
C GLY A 67 12.78 -21.54 -7.25
N ASP A 68 12.54 -20.72 -8.27
CA ASP A 68 13.62 -20.03 -8.98
C ASP A 68 14.40 -19.09 -8.05
N ALA A 69 15.73 -19.22 -8.06
CA ALA A 69 16.60 -18.53 -7.10
C ALA A 69 16.60 -17.00 -7.29
N LEU A 70 16.61 -16.52 -8.54
CA LEU A 70 16.52 -15.08 -8.83
C LEU A 70 15.17 -14.53 -8.37
N ALA A 71 14.09 -15.23 -8.72
CA ALA A 71 12.75 -14.82 -8.38
C ALA A 71 12.53 -14.74 -6.86
N ASN A 72 13.04 -15.73 -6.12
CA ASN A 72 12.97 -15.76 -4.67
C ASN A 72 13.76 -14.62 -4.02
N GLU A 73 14.94 -14.29 -4.54
CA GLU A 73 15.73 -13.15 -4.04
C GLU A 73 15.01 -11.81 -4.31
N VAL A 74 14.39 -11.66 -5.48
CA VAL A 74 13.59 -10.46 -5.80
C VAL A 74 12.38 -10.33 -4.86
N VAL A 75 11.65 -11.42 -4.64
CA VAL A 75 10.51 -11.47 -3.71
C VAL A 75 10.93 -11.13 -2.29
N LYS A 76 12.06 -11.68 -1.85
CA LYS A 76 12.62 -11.39 -0.52
C LYS A 76 12.97 -9.90 -0.37
N GLN A 77 13.64 -9.30 -1.36
CA GLN A 77 13.97 -7.87 -1.30
C GLN A 77 12.72 -7.00 -1.32
N GLU A 78 11.70 -7.34 -2.11
CA GLU A 78 10.44 -6.58 -2.10
C GLU A 78 9.70 -6.73 -0.77
N ALA A 79 9.67 -7.93 -0.19
CA ALA A 79 9.05 -8.17 1.11
C ALA A 79 9.73 -7.34 2.23
N GLN A 80 11.06 -7.22 2.20
CA GLN A 80 11.81 -6.34 3.10
C GLN A 80 11.40 -4.87 2.94
N ARG A 81 11.26 -4.39 1.70
CA ARG A 81 10.83 -3.01 1.42
C ARG A 81 9.42 -2.75 1.95
N ILE A 82 8.48 -3.67 1.74
CA ILE A 82 7.13 -3.57 2.30
C ILE A 82 7.18 -3.54 3.83
N ALA A 83 7.99 -4.40 4.46
CA ALA A 83 8.14 -4.41 5.90
C ALA A 83 8.62 -3.06 6.44
N LEU A 84 9.53 -2.37 5.75
CA LEU A 84 10.01 -1.04 6.14
C LEU A 84 8.91 0.05 6.06
N TYR A 85 8.02 -0.01 5.06
CA TYR A 85 6.83 0.86 5.05
C TYR A 85 5.92 0.57 6.25
N VAL A 86 5.61 -0.72 6.48
CA VAL A 86 4.74 -1.14 7.58
C VAL A 86 5.31 -0.73 8.93
N ALA A 87 6.61 -0.93 9.15
CA ALA A 87 7.29 -0.53 10.38
C ALA A 87 7.21 0.97 10.62
N THR A 88 7.44 1.77 9.58
CA THR A 88 7.33 3.23 9.67
C THR A 88 5.92 3.66 10.05
N ILE A 89 4.90 3.15 9.37
CA ILE A 89 3.50 3.50 9.64
C ILE A 89 3.11 3.06 11.06
N SER A 90 3.46 1.82 11.43
CA SER A 90 3.11 1.26 12.74
C SER A 90 3.79 2.01 13.88
N SER A 91 5.03 2.49 13.68
CA SER A 91 5.76 3.25 14.69
C SER A 91 5.15 4.61 15.03
N VAL A 92 4.34 5.16 14.12
CA VAL A 92 3.72 6.50 14.28
C VAL A 92 2.25 6.40 14.67
N VAL A 93 1.53 5.45 14.07
CA VAL A 93 0.05 5.38 14.16
C VAL A 93 -0.43 4.24 15.05
N ASP A 94 0.38 3.22 15.29
CA ASP A 94 0.00 1.99 16.02
C ASP A 94 -1.28 1.35 15.43
N VAL A 95 -1.16 0.86 14.20
CA VAL A 95 -2.29 0.24 13.49
C VAL A 95 -2.46 -1.22 13.90
N GLU A 96 -3.71 -1.67 14.04
CA GLU A 96 -3.99 -3.09 14.35
C GLU A 96 -3.85 -3.99 13.11
N VAL A 97 -4.21 -3.46 11.93
CA VAL A 97 -4.26 -4.21 10.66
C VAL A 97 -3.72 -3.36 9.52
N VAL A 98 -2.87 -3.97 8.70
CA VAL A 98 -2.44 -3.46 7.39
C VAL A 98 -3.06 -4.32 6.30
N VAL A 99 -3.77 -3.69 5.38
CA VAL A 99 -4.39 -4.37 4.24
C VAL A 99 -3.62 -4.03 2.97
N LEU A 100 -3.02 -5.05 2.34
CA LEU A 100 -2.35 -4.92 1.06
C LEU A 100 -3.38 -5.04 -0.07
N ALA A 101 -3.44 -4.01 -0.92
CA ALA A 101 -4.30 -3.96 -2.10
C ALA A 101 -3.48 -3.96 -3.40
N GLY A 102 -4.16 -4.11 -4.54
CA GLY A 102 -3.54 -4.08 -5.87
C GLY A 102 -3.13 -5.45 -6.43
N GLY A 103 -2.62 -5.44 -7.65
CA GLY A 103 -2.37 -6.66 -8.45
C GLY A 103 -1.36 -7.63 -7.83
N ILE A 104 -0.36 -7.11 -7.10
CA ILE A 104 0.65 -7.92 -6.40
C ILE A 104 -0.01 -8.68 -5.25
N GLY A 105 -0.84 -8.00 -4.44
CA GLY A 105 -1.57 -8.60 -3.32
C GLY A 105 -2.42 -9.81 -3.72
N ARG A 106 -3.00 -9.82 -4.91
CA ARG A 106 -3.83 -10.93 -5.41
C ARG A 106 -3.05 -12.19 -5.77
N GLN A 107 -1.78 -12.03 -6.15
CA GLN A 107 -0.89 -13.18 -6.41
C GLN A 107 -0.11 -13.56 -5.14
N ALA A 108 -0.40 -12.90 -4.01
CA ALA A 108 0.51 -12.79 -2.89
C ALA A 108 0.44 -13.91 -1.86
N ASP A 109 -0.35 -14.97 -1.98
CA ASP A 109 -0.38 -15.98 -0.91
C ASP A 109 1.02 -16.50 -0.54
N PHE A 110 1.88 -16.70 -1.55
CA PHE A 110 3.29 -17.08 -1.35
C PHE A 110 4.22 -15.90 -0.99
N PHE A 111 3.82 -14.67 -1.32
CA PHE A 111 4.57 -13.42 -1.09
C PHE A 111 4.28 -12.81 0.29
N LEU A 112 3.10 -13.09 0.85
CA LEU A 112 2.58 -12.52 2.08
C LEU A 112 3.30 -13.06 3.30
N GLN A 113 3.69 -14.35 3.27
CA GLN A 113 4.43 -14.95 4.37
C GLN A 113 5.79 -14.29 4.58
N PRO A 114 6.65 -14.12 3.55
CA PRO A 114 7.86 -13.31 3.66
C PRO A 114 7.64 -11.91 4.25
N VAL A 115 6.56 -11.21 3.83
CA VAL A 115 6.24 -9.88 4.37
C VAL A 115 5.92 -9.95 5.86
N ARG A 116 5.08 -10.89 6.27
CA ARG A 116 4.72 -11.12 7.68
C ARG A 116 5.95 -11.44 8.53
N ASP A 117 6.82 -12.32 8.02
CA ASP A 117 8.06 -12.71 8.71
C ASP A 117 8.95 -11.49 8.92
N PHE A 118 9.20 -10.69 7.88
CA PHE A 118 10.03 -9.48 8.01
C PHE A 118 9.41 -8.42 8.91
N VAL A 119 8.10 -8.19 8.85
CA VAL A 119 7.42 -7.24 9.73
C VAL A 119 7.53 -7.68 11.19
N SER A 120 7.25 -8.95 11.49
CA SER A 120 7.35 -9.49 12.85
C SER A 120 8.77 -9.41 13.42
N ALA A 121 9.79 -9.47 12.55
CA ALA A 121 11.19 -9.37 12.95
C ALA A 121 11.62 -7.94 13.32
N ILE A 122 10.97 -6.91 12.77
CA ILE A 122 11.39 -5.50 12.94
C ILE A 122 10.39 -4.62 13.69
N VAL A 123 9.16 -5.10 13.90
CA VAL A 123 8.09 -4.39 14.61
C VAL A 123 7.72 -5.14 15.89
N PRO A 124 7.98 -4.60 17.10
CA PRO A 124 7.73 -5.30 18.37
C PRO A 124 6.28 -5.76 18.57
N PHE A 125 5.32 -4.94 18.13
CA PHE A 125 3.89 -5.25 18.15
C PHE A 125 3.37 -5.23 16.70
N SER A 126 3.73 -6.26 15.93
CA SER A 126 3.44 -6.30 14.50
C SER A 126 1.93 -6.30 14.22
N PRO A 127 1.43 -5.45 13.29
CA PRO A 127 0.03 -5.49 12.88
C PRO A 127 -0.29 -6.80 12.14
N ARG A 128 -1.58 -7.17 12.13
CA ARG A 128 -2.05 -8.22 11.22
C ARG A 128 -1.90 -7.73 9.78
N ILE A 129 -1.41 -8.59 8.90
CA ILE A 129 -1.25 -8.26 7.47
C ILE A 129 -2.22 -9.12 6.67
N GLU A 130 -3.15 -8.45 6.00
CA GLU A 130 -4.21 -9.07 5.21
C GLU A 130 -4.17 -8.61 3.75
N VAL A 131 -4.79 -9.38 2.87
CA VAL A 131 -4.97 -9.02 1.46
C VAL A 131 -6.41 -8.55 1.26
N SER A 132 -6.58 -7.45 0.52
CA SER A 132 -7.91 -6.94 0.18
C SER A 132 -8.72 -7.95 -0.66
N THR A 133 -9.95 -8.21 -0.25
CA THR A 133 -10.92 -9.06 -0.99
C THR A 133 -11.69 -8.30 -2.07
N LEU A 134 -11.54 -6.98 -2.15
CA LEU A 134 -12.31 -6.12 -3.06
C LEU A 134 -11.82 -6.15 -4.52
N GLY A 135 -10.67 -6.78 -4.76
CA GLY A 135 -10.13 -6.98 -6.11
C GLY A 135 -9.95 -5.67 -6.90
N GLU A 136 -10.22 -5.73 -8.20
CA GLU A 136 -10.05 -4.59 -9.12
C GLU A 136 -11.05 -3.45 -8.86
N SER A 137 -12.16 -3.75 -8.20
CA SER A 137 -13.19 -2.75 -7.87
C SER A 137 -12.85 -1.93 -6.63
N SER A 138 -11.76 -2.23 -5.91
CA SER A 138 -11.35 -1.54 -4.68
C SER A 138 -11.26 -0.02 -4.83
N VAL A 139 -10.63 0.47 -5.91
CA VAL A 139 -10.49 1.92 -6.18
C VAL A 139 -11.86 2.56 -6.45
N LEU A 140 -12.70 1.92 -7.26
CA LEU A 140 -14.04 2.42 -7.59
C LEU A 140 -14.94 2.48 -6.36
N LEU A 141 -14.95 1.40 -5.56
CA LEU A 141 -15.74 1.32 -4.33
C LEU A 141 -15.29 2.36 -3.31
N GLY A 142 -13.98 2.55 -3.13
CA GLY A 142 -13.44 3.60 -2.26
C GLY A 142 -13.82 5.01 -2.73
N GLY A 143 -13.79 5.25 -4.05
CA GLY A 143 -14.25 6.51 -4.63
C GLY A 143 -15.74 6.76 -4.41
N LEU A 144 -16.58 5.74 -4.57
CA LEU A 144 -18.02 5.83 -4.35
C LEU A 144 -18.35 6.06 -2.87
N ASP A 145 -17.68 5.37 -1.96
CA ASP A 145 -17.85 5.55 -0.52
C ASP A 145 -17.47 6.98 -0.09
N LEU A 146 -16.34 7.49 -0.60
CA LEU A 146 -15.90 8.86 -0.35
C LEU A 146 -16.90 9.88 -0.91
N ALA A 147 -17.39 9.69 -2.13
CA ALA A 147 -18.38 10.58 -2.75
C ALA A 147 -19.70 10.58 -1.97
N THR A 148 -20.18 9.40 -1.57
CA THR A 148 -21.39 9.23 -0.76
C THR A 148 -21.24 9.91 0.60
N SER A 149 -20.11 9.69 1.29
CA SER A 149 -19.82 10.32 2.58
C SER A 149 -19.84 11.85 2.47
N ILE A 150 -19.18 12.41 1.46
CA ILE A 150 -19.17 13.87 1.22
C ILE A 150 -20.60 14.39 0.91
N ALA A 151 -21.38 13.66 0.12
CA ALA A 151 -22.75 14.05 -0.20
C ALA A 151 -23.65 14.04 1.04
N CYS A 152 -23.56 12.99 1.87
CA CYS A 152 -24.27 12.89 3.14
C CYS A 152 -23.90 14.06 4.07
N ASP A 153 -22.61 14.30 4.29
CA ASP A 153 -22.13 15.40 5.14
C ASP A 153 -22.71 16.75 4.70
N ARG A 154 -22.72 17.03 3.39
CA ARG A 154 -23.29 18.28 2.84
C ARG A 154 -24.80 18.38 3.07
N VAL A 155 -25.55 17.34 2.70
CA VAL A 155 -27.03 17.36 2.81
C VAL A 155 -27.48 17.50 4.26
N PHE A 156 -26.81 16.80 5.20
CA PHE A 156 -27.19 16.86 6.61
C PHE A 156 -26.68 18.14 7.29
N ALA A 157 -25.52 18.67 6.93
CA ALA A 157 -25.05 19.98 7.43
C ALA A 157 -25.96 21.13 6.96
N ASP A 158 -26.37 21.14 5.69
CA ASP A 158 -27.26 22.17 5.13
C ASP A 158 -28.65 22.13 5.78
N ARG A 159 -29.18 20.93 6.06
CA ARG A 159 -30.47 20.77 6.77
C ARG A 159 -30.41 21.24 8.22
N ALA A 160 -29.32 20.95 8.94
CA ALA A 160 -29.13 21.45 10.30
C ALA A 160 -29.07 22.99 10.34
N ALA A 161 -28.33 23.60 9.41
CA ALA A 161 -28.25 25.07 9.28
C ALA A 161 -29.61 25.70 8.90
N GLY A 162 -30.40 25.03 8.06
CA GLY A 162 -31.76 25.44 7.70
C GLY A 162 -32.72 25.44 8.89
N HIS A 163 -32.71 24.39 9.70
CA HIS A 163 -33.55 24.31 10.91
C HIS A 163 -33.16 25.35 11.98
N HIS A 164 -31.86 25.60 12.20
CA HIS A 164 -31.42 26.65 13.12
C HIS A 164 -31.86 28.04 12.69
N ARG A 165 -31.80 28.36 11.39
CA ARG A 165 -32.31 29.63 10.85
C ARG A 165 -33.84 29.76 11.02
N ALA A 166 -34.60 28.71 10.70
CA ALA A 166 -36.05 28.73 10.84
C ALA A 166 -36.49 28.95 12.31
N ARG A 167 -35.79 28.34 13.26
CA ARG A 167 -36.08 28.48 14.70
C ARG A 167 -35.74 29.87 15.25
N ALA A 168 -34.60 30.45 14.84
CA ALA A 168 -34.22 31.81 15.23
C ALA A 168 -35.20 32.88 14.72
N ILE A 169 -35.79 32.68 13.54
CA ILE A 169 -36.81 33.57 12.98
C ILE A 169 -38.12 33.47 13.77
N SER A 170 -38.49 32.27 14.23
CA SER A 170 -39.69 32.04 15.03
C SER A 170 -39.61 32.57 16.47
N GLU A 171 -38.41 32.75 17.03
CA GLU A 171 -38.19 33.27 18.38
C GLU A 171 -38.03 34.80 18.43
N SER A 172 -37.98 35.47 17.26
CA SER A 172 -37.87 36.95 17.14
C SER A 172 -39.20 37.64 16.81
N ILE A 173 -40.32 36.91 16.83
CA ILE A 173 -41.69 37.40 16.63
C ILE A 173 -42.45 37.24 17.94
#